data_AF-A0A933F8K2-F1
#
_entry.id   AF-A0A933F8K2-F1
#
_cell.length_a   1.000
_cell.length_b   1.000
_cell.length_c   1.000
_cell.angle_alpha   90.00
_cell.angle_beta   90.00
_cell.angle_gamma   90.00
#
_symmetry.space_group_name_H-M   'P 1'
#
loop_
_entity.id
_entity.type
_entity.pdbx_description
1 polymer ?
#
loop_
_entity_poly.entity_id
_entity_poly.type
_entity_poly.pdbx_seq_one_letter_code
_entity_poly.pdbx_strand_id
1 'polypeptide(L)'
;PEKRAEVFAMVTDAIRALQRENKEVLWGSMVKQTMKRKRPDFDEGYYGYSTFSKLLEDAAKHGILELKKDQRSGTYIITGFAEVS
;
A
#
# COMPACT_ATOMS: atom_id res chain seq x y z
N PRO A 1 -16.94 -0.65 -5.36
CA PRO A 1 -17.21 0.36 -4.32
C PRO A 1 -16.23 1.54 -4.41
N GLU A 2 -16.73 2.77 -4.34
CA GLU A 2 -15.95 4.01 -4.48
C GLU A 2 -14.81 4.10 -3.45
N LYS A 3 -15.09 3.76 -2.19
CA LYS A 3 -14.10 3.75 -1.10
C LYS A 3 -12.88 2.86 -1.37
N ARG A 4 -13.08 1.72 -2.05
CA ARG A 4 -11.96 0.81 -2.36
C ARG A 4 -11.02 1.41 -3.41
N ALA A 5 -11.58 2.03 -4.44
CA ALA A 5 -10.78 2.72 -5.46
C ALA A 5 -9.99 3.89 -4.84
N GLU A 6 -10.61 4.62 -3.91
CA GLU A 6 -9.96 5.71 -3.19
C GLU A 6 -8.74 5.23 -2.39
N VAL A 7 -8.88 4.17 -1.59
CA VAL A 7 -7.76 3.65 -0.80
C VAL A 7 -6.66 3.04 -1.67
N PHE A 8 -7.00 2.41 -2.80
CA PHE A 8 -5.99 1.94 -3.74
C PHE A 8 -5.22 3.11 -4.37
N ALA A 9 -5.90 4.20 -4.73
CA ALA A 9 -5.24 5.40 -5.21
C ALA A 9 -4.27 5.99 -4.16
N MET A 10 -4.67 6.00 -2.88
CA MET A 10 -3.79 6.42 -1.79
C MET A 10 -2.56 5.53 -1.62
N VAL A 11 -2.71 4.20 -1.74
CA VAL A 11 -1.58 3.25 -1.70
C VAL A 11 -0.61 3.53 -2.85
N THR A 12 -1.11 3.68 -4.08
CA THR A 12 -0.29 3.97 -5.26
C THR A 12 0.43 5.32 -5.13
N ASP A 13 -0.26 6.35 -4.64
CA ASP A 13 0.34 7.67 -4.40
C ASP A 13 1.42 7.66 -3.30
N ALA A 14 1.27 6.80 -2.29
CA ALA A 14 2.30 6.58 -1.28
C ALA A 14 3.51 5.83 -1.84
N ILE A 15 3.30 4.81 -2.67
CA ILE A 15 4.37 4.09 -3.38
C ILE A 15 5.16 5.04 -4.27
N ARG A 16 4.48 5.86 -5.08
CA ARG A 16 5.11 6.87 -5.95
C ARG A 16 5.96 7.87 -5.18
N ALA A 17 5.49 8.32 -4.01
CA ALA A 17 6.29 9.21 -3.16
C ALA A 17 7.57 8.54 -2.67
N LEU A 18 7.49 7.29 -2.21
CA LEU A 18 8.66 6.54 -1.76
C LEU A 18 9.66 6.26 -2.88
N GLN A 19 9.19 6.03 -4.12
CA GLN A 19 10.07 5.88 -5.28
C GLN A 19 10.82 7.17 -5.62
N ARG A 20 10.16 8.33 -5.53
CA ARG A 20 10.82 9.64 -5.70
C ARG A 20 11.90 9.88 -4.64
N GLU A 21 11.76 9.26 -3.47
CA GLU A 21 12.78 9.24 -2.41
C GLU A 21 13.89 8.19 -2.65
N ASN A 22 13.97 7.58 -3.84
CA ASN A 22 14.95 6.57 -4.23
C ASN A 22 15.02 5.36 -3.28
N LYS A 23 13.86 4.93 -2.74
CA LYS A 23 13.78 3.73 -1.90
C LYS A 23 13.83 2.47 -2.77
N GLU A 24 14.91 1.70 -2.65
CA GLU A 24 15.10 0.43 -3.36
C GLU A 24 14.12 -0.65 -2.91
N VAL A 25 13.77 -0.66 -1.61
CA VAL A 25 12.83 -1.63 -1.03
C VAL A 25 11.66 -0.89 -0.40
N LEU A 26 10.46 -1.20 -0.88
CA LEU A 26 9.23 -0.61 -0.41
C LEU A 26 8.57 -1.55 0.60
N TRP A 27 8.71 -1.24 1.88
CA TRP A 27 8.06 -2.00 2.94
C TRP A 27 6.60 -1.55 3.12
N GLY A 28 5.68 -2.48 3.40
CA GLY A 28 4.28 -2.17 3.68
C GLY A 28 4.13 -1.14 4.81
N SER A 29 4.96 -1.23 5.85
CA SER A 29 5.00 -0.25 6.94
C SER A 29 5.46 1.14 6.49
N MET A 30 6.32 1.25 5.47
CA MET A 30 6.71 2.54 4.90
C MET A 30 5.56 3.14 4.12
N VAL A 31 4.87 2.33 3.30
CA VAL A 31 3.67 2.78 2.56
C VAL A 31 2.61 3.30 3.53
N LYS A 32 2.33 2.55 4.61
CA LYS A 32 1.38 2.98 5.66
C LYS A 32 1.78 4.31 6.30
N GLN A 33 3.06 4.48 6.63
CA GLN A 33 3.56 5.74 7.22
C GLN A 33 3.42 6.90 6.24
N THR A 34 3.74 6.70 4.96
CA THR A 34 3.58 7.72 3.94
C THR A 34 2.12 8.09 3.71
N MET A 35 1.21 7.10 3.72
CA MET A 35 -0.23 7.36 3.68
C MET A 35 -0.68 8.20 4.88
N LYS A 36 -0.28 7.84 6.11
CA LYS A 36 -0.61 8.62 7.31
C LYS A 36 -0.02 10.02 7.32
N ARG A 37 1.17 10.21 6.72
CA ARG A 37 1.77 11.55 6.57
C ARG A 37 0.93 12.45 5.64
N LYS A 38 0.39 11.88 4.56
CA LYS A 38 -0.46 12.60 3.59
C LYS A 38 -1.91 12.75 4.05
N ARG A 39 -2.42 11.76 4.79
CA ARG A 39 -3.78 11.64 5.31
C ARG A 39 -3.73 11.12 6.76
N PRO A 40 -3.60 12.00 7.76
CA PRO A 40 -3.48 11.59 9.17
C PRO A 40 -4.72 10.84 9.67
N ASP A 41 -5.90 11.13 9.12
CA ASP A 41 -7.16 10.44 9.41
C ASP A 41 -7.32 9.08 8.70
N PHE A 42 -6.28 8.60 8.02
CA PHE A 42 -6.32 7.30 7.37
C PHE A 42 -6.47 6.17 8.38
N ASP A 43 -7.56 5.42 8.23
CA ASP A 43 -7.89 4.22 8.98
C ASP A 43 -8.35 3.12 8.02
N GLU A 44 -7.72 1.94 8.09
CA GLU A 44 -8.05 0.81 7.22
C GLU A 44 -9.45 0.24 7.46
N GLY A 45 -9.95 0.34 8.69
CA GLY A 45 -11.28 -0.10 9.09
C GLY A 45 -12.39 0.72 8.41
N TYR A 46 -12.16 2.01 8.19
CA TYR A 46 -13.06 2.88 7.40
C TYR A 46 -13.30 2.35 5.98
N TYR A 47 -12.29 1.68 5.41
CA TYR A 47 -12.34 1.05 4.08
C TYR A 47 -12.76 -0.43 4.11
N GLY A 48 -13.08 -0.97 5.29
CA GLY A 48 -13.54 -2.34 5.47
C GLY A 48 -12.42 -3.37 5.63
N TYR A 49 -11.18 -2.95 5.89
CA TYR A 49 -10.05 -3.86 6.11
C TYR A 49 -9.71 -3.99 7.58
N SER A 50 -9.57 -5.23 8.08
CA SER A 50 -9.19 -5.47 9.48
C SER A 50 -7.73 -5.12 9.78
N THR A 51 -6.85 -5.12 8.77
CA THR A 51 -5.44 -4.74 8.91
C THR A 51 -4.91 -4.13 7.61
N PHE A 52 -3.82 -3.34 7.71
CA PHE A 52 -3.11 -2.84 6.53
C PHE A 52 -2.67 -3.94 5.57
N SER A 53 -2.21 -5.06 6.13
CA SER A 53 -1.81 -6.23 5.35
C SER A 53 -2.95 -6.73 4.46
N LYS A 54 -4.19 -6.75 4.96
CA LYS A 54 -5.37 -7.15 4.18
C LYS A 54 -5.67 -6.17 3.05
N LEU A 55 -5.50 -4.87 3.28
CA LEU A 55 -5.61 -3.85 2.24
C LEU A 55 -4.57 -4.08 1.14
N LEU A 56 -3.31 -4.31 1.51
CA LEU A 56 -2.25 -4.60 0.55
C LEU A 56 -2.54 -5.89 -0.24
N GLU A 57 -2.90 -6.97 0.45
CA GLU A 57 -3.26 -8.25 -0.18
C GLU A 57 -4.40 -8.08 -1.19
N ASP A 58 -5.39 -7.26 -0.88
CA ASP A 58 -6.51 -6.97 -1.77
C ASP A 58 -6.09 -6.10 -2.97
N ALA A 59 -5.26 -5.08 -2.76
CA ALA A 59 -4.65 -4.31 -3.84
C ALA A 59 -3.83 -5.21 -4.78
N ALA A 60 -3.12 -6.20 -4.23
CA ALA A 60 -2.37 -7.17 -5.01
C ALA A 60 -3.27 -8.09 -5.84
N LYS A 61 -4.36 -8.59 -5.24
CA LYS A 61 -5.37 -9.41 -5.96
C LYS A 61 -6.03 -8.66 -7.11
N HIS A 62 -6.13 -7.34 -7.03
CA HIS A 62 -6.68 -6.50 -8.09
C HIS A 62 -5.62 -6.04 -9.11
N GLY A 63 -4.38 -6.55 -9.02
CA GLY A 63 -3.31 -6.21 -9.94
C GLY A 63 -2.78 -4.78 -9.79
N ILE A 64 -3.10 -4.09 -8.70
CA ILE A 64 -2.60 -2.74 -8.43
C ILE A 64 -1.12 -2.80 -8.03
N LEU A 65 -0.75 -3.83 -7.26
CA LEU A 65 0.61 -4.02 -6.79
C LEU A 65 1.01 -5.49 -6.68
N GLU A 66 2.30 -5.75 -6.53
CA GLU A 66 2.84 -7.08 -6.25
C GLU A 66 3.44 -7.07 -4.85
N LEU A 67 3.13 -8.12 -4.09
CA LEU A 67 3.62 -8.28 -2.72
C LEU A 67 4.46 -9.52 -2.59
N LYS A 68 5.56 -9.38 -1.88
CA LYS A 68 6.34 -10.49 -1.35
C LYS A 68 6.26 -10.47 0.17
N LYS A 69 5.85 -11.58 0.76
CA LYS A 69 5.91 -11.75 2.20
C LYS A 69 7.36 -12.00 2.62
N ASP A 70 7.88 -11.17 3.51
CA ASP A 70 9.16 -11.41 4.14
C ASP A 70 8.99 -12.46 5.25
N GLN A 71 9.60 -13.63 5.07
CA GLN A 71 9.49 -14.76 5.99
C GLN A 71 10.18 -14.52 7.34
N ARG A 72 11.05 -13.51 7.42
CA ARG A 72 11.89 -13.25 8.60
C ARG A 72 11.24 -12.26 9.57
N SER A 73 10.53 -11.27 9.06
CA SER A 73 9.85 -10.23 9.83
C SER A 73 8.33 -10.34 9.78
N GLY A 74 7.76 -11.21 8.94
CA GLY A 74 6.30 -11.38 8.80
C GLY A 74 5.59 -10.19 8.15
N THR A 75 6.35 -9.24 7.59
CA THR A 75 5.84 -8.04 6.93
C THR A 75 5.82 -8.22 5.41
N TYR A 76 5.11 -7.34 4.71
CA TYR A 76 5.07 -7.35 3.25
C TYR A 76 6.05 -6.35 2.63
N ILE A 77 6.66 -6.75 1.53
CA ILE A 77 7.47 -5.92 0.64
C ILE A 77 6.69 -5.75 -0.66
N ILE A 78 6.56 -4.51 -1.14
CA ILE A 78 6.03 -4.21 -2.47
C ILE A 78 7.16 -4.42 -3.47
N THR A 79 6.98 -5.35 -4.41
CA THR A 79 7.99 -5.71 -5.42
C THR A 79 7.65 -5.20 -6.82
N GLY A 80 6.42 -4.75 -7.03
CA GLY A 80 5.93 -4.20 -8.30
C GLY A 80 4.64 -3.42 -8.06
N PHE A 81 4.30 -2.50 -8.96
CA PHE A 81 2.99 -1.88 -9.00
C PHE A 81 2.60 -1.55 -10.43
N ALA A 82 1.32 -1.75 -10.76
CA ALA A 82 0.79 -1.43 -12.07
C ALA A 82 0.65 0.08 -12.17
N GLU A 83 1.42 0.68 -13.07
CA GLU A 83 1.25 2.07 -13.44
C GLU A 83 0.00 2.14 -14.33
N VAL A 84 -1.15 2.42 -13.72
CA VAL A 84 -2.32 2.83 -14.50
C VAL A 84 -1.99 4.26 -14.99
N SER A 85 -1.53 4.33 -16.25
CA SER A 85 -1.29 5.56 -17.01
C SER A 85 -2.57 6.36 -17.18
#